data_AF-A0A3N4L2E1-F1
#
_entry.id   AF-A0A3N4L2E1-F1
#
_cell.length_a   1.000
_cell.length_b   1.000
_cell.length_c   1.000
_cell.angle_alpha   90.00
_cell.angle_beta   90.00
_cell.angle_gamma   90.00
#
_symmetry.space_group_name_H-M   'P 1'
#
loop_
_entity.id
_entity.type
_entity.pdbx_description
1 polymer ?
#
loop_
_entity_poly.entity_id
_entity_poly.type
_entity_poly.pdbx_seq_one_letter_code
_entity_poly.pdbx_strand_id
1 'polypeptide(L)'
;MSSVPTRVLPSLCRATNLARSRSSPLARTLLPRLQGQARCYVSSSGKKNAAVNAAVNVDIQNRAIDTQDFVNKTGGMKPSEMSIGNGLTADAMMSPSAGILKQATIMDEGTRPIYLDMQATTPTDPRVLDAMLPFFTGLYGNPHSRTHAYGWETEKATEEARANIARLIGADPKEIIFTSGATESNNMSIKGVARFYKSKKKHIITSQTEHKCVLDSCRHLESEGFEITYLPVQQNGLIDLKELEAAIRPDTALVSIMAVNNEIGVIQPMEEIGKLCRSRKVFFHTDAAQAVGKIPMDVNKMQIDLMSISGHKVYGPKGIGACYVRRRPRVRIEPLISGGGQERGLRSGTLAPPLVIGFGEACRIAYEELEYDHKRISALSKRLSDGLLAMEHTTLNGDPSARYPGCVNISFAYVEGESLLMALKDIALSSGSACTSASLEPSYVLRALGSSDESAHSSIRFGIGRFTTEQEIDYVLNAVKQRVTFLRELSPLWELVQEGVDLNTIEWSQH
;
A
#
# COMPACT_ATOMS: atom_id res chain seq x y z
N MET A 1 16.96 -75.22 -16.41
CA MET A 1 17.88 -74.19 -15.90
C MET A 1 19.22 -74.37 -16.58
N SER A 2 19.45 -73.55 -17.59
CA SER A 2 20.60 -73.46 -18.52
C SER A 2 20.45 -72.05 -19.13
N SER A 3 21.44 -71.18 -19.33
CA SER A 3 22.83 -71.36 -19.72
C SER A 3 23.53 -69.97 -19.81
N VAL A 4 24.82 -69.93 -19.45
CA VAL A 4 25.95 -69.21 -20.13
C VAL A 4 26.23 -67.70 -19.81
N PRO A 5 27.51 -67.25 -19.81
CA PRO A 5 28.01 -66.12 -19.01
C PRO A 5 28.67 -64.97 -19.81
N THR A 6 29.00 -63.85 -19.14
CA THR A 6 29.93 -62.82 -19.67
C THR A 6 30.74 -62.11 -18.57
N ARG A 7 32.06 -62.02 -18.79
CA ARG A 7 33.07 -61.28 -17.99
C ARG A 7 33.28 -59.87 -18.57
N VAL A 8 33.56 -58.88 -17.71
CA VAL A 8 34.24 -57.62 -18.06
C VAL A 8 35.19 -57.21 -16.93
N LEU A 9 36.40 -56.78 -17.29
CA LEU A 9 37.41 -56.10 -16.45
C LEU A 9 38.26 -55.18 -17.37
N PRO A 10 39.10 -54.24 -16.84
CA PRO A 10 39.04 -52.80 -17.18
C PRO A 10 40.41 -52.22 -17.62
N SER A 11 40.57 -50.88 -17.54
CA SER A 11 41.80 -50.02 -17.61
C SER A 11 41.81 -49.04 -18.81
N LEU A 12 42.47 -47.87 -18.87
CA LEU A 12 43.43 -47.13 -18.03
C LEU A 12 43.55 -45.67 -18.55
N CYS A 13 44.29 -44.84 -17.83
CA CYS A 13 44.50 -43.38 -17.97
C CYS A 13 45.60 -42.91 -18.96
N ARG A 14 45.45 -41.63 -19.37
CA ARG A 14 46.42 -40.51 -19.55
C ARG A 14 47.37 -40.35 -20.78
N ALA A 15 47.19 -39.18 -21.41
CA ALA A 15 48.15 -38.08 -21.72
C ALA A 15 49.14 -38.17 -22.90
N THR A 16 49.14 -37.15 -23.80
CA THR A 16 50.14 -36.04 -23.86
C THR A 16 49.98 -35.11 -25.09
N ASN A 17 50.54 -33.90 -24.98
CA ASN A 17 50.48 -32.68 -25.81
C ASN A 17 51.23 -32.73 -27.17
N LEU A 18 50.90 -31.83 -28.13
CA LEU A 18 51.79 -30.74 -28.64
C LEU A 18 51.19 -29.94 -29.83
N ALA A 19 51.82 -28.79 -30.13
CA ALA A 19 51.23 -27.56 -30.68
C ALA A 19 51.51 -27.27 -32.17
N ARG A 20 50.85 -26.21 -32.67
CA ARG A 20 51.18 -25.28 -33.78
C ARG A 20 51.05 -25.78 -35.23
N SER A 21 50.21 -25.11 -36.03
CA SER A 21 50.64 -24.00 -36.92
C SER A 21 49.58 -23.54 -37.95
N ARG A 22 49.62 -22.23 -38.25
CA ARG A 22 49.24 -21.53 -39.51
C ARG A 22 47.76 -21.37 -39.88
N SER A 23 47.30 -20.14 -39.71
CA SER A 23 46.07 -19.56 -40.25
C SER A 23 46.35 -18.51 -41.33
N SER A 24 45.37 -18.37 -42.26
CA SER A 24 45.14 -17.35 -43.31
C SER A 24 45.61 -17.72 -44.73
N PRO A 25 44.95 -17.25 -45.82
CA PRO A 25 44.17 -16.00 -45.89
C PRO A 25 42.83 -16.00 -46.70
N LEU A 26 42.17 -14.83 -46.70
CA LEU A 26 41.09 -14.31 -47.57
C LEU A 26 39.64 -14.71 -47.20
N ALA A 27 38.63 -13.83 -47.13
CA ALA A 27 38.49 -12.46 -47.59
C ALA A 27 37.57 -11.62 -46.67
N ARG A 28 37.91 -10.34 -46.60
CA ARG A 28 37.28 -9.24 -45.86
C ARG A 28 36.04 -8.73 -46.63
N THR A 29 34.88 -8.74 -46.00
CA THR A 29 33.79 -7.81 -46.32
C THR A 29 33.59 -6.88 -45.12
N LEU A 30 34.03 -5.64 -45.30
CA LEU A 30 33.93 -4.55 -44.35
C LEU A 30 32.48 -4.06 -44.29
N LEU A 31 31.78 -4.31 -43.18
CA LEU A 31 30.61 -3.54 -42.79
C LEU A 31 31.08 -2.34 -41.95
N PRO A 32 30.60 -1.11 -42.23
CA PRO A 32 31.13 0.09 -41.59
C PRO A 32 30.72 0.17 -40.12
N ARG A 33 31.69 0.53 -39.27
CA ARG A 33 31.47 1.04 -37.91
C ARG A 33 30.59 2.27 -37.99
N LEU A 34 29.34 2.18 -37.53
CA LEU A 34 28.57 3.35 -37.17
C LEU A 34 29.03 3.82 -35.79
N GLN A 35 29.79 4.92 -35.81
CA GLN A 35 30.05 5.77 -34.66
C GLN A 35 28.73 6.30 -34.08
N GLY A 36 28.75 6.60 -32.78
CA GLY A 36 27.59 6.88 -31.95
C GLY A 36 26.55 7.82 -32.56
N GLN A 37 25.30 7.38 -32.49
CA GLN A 37 24.15 8.25 -32.42
C GLN A 37 23.50 8.04 -31.04
N ALA A 38 23.60 9.05 -30.20
CA ALA A 38 22.70 9.21 -29.06
C ALA A 38 21.27 9.23 -29.61
N ARG A 39 20.44 8.26 -29.23
CA ARG A 39 19.01 8.32 -29.49
C ARG A 39 18.41 9.33 -28.51
N CYS A 40 18.42 10.60 -28.90
CA CYS A 40 17.57 11.61 -28.28
C CYS A 40 16.12 11.31 -28.69
N TYR A 41 15.29 10.84 -27.75
CA TYR A 41 13.84 10.94 -27.90
C TYR A 41 13.47 12.43 -27.75
N VAL A 42 13.35 13.13 -28.87
CA VAL A 42 12.72 14.45 -28.92
C VAL A 42 11.23 14.23 -29.11
N SER A 43 10.44 14.29 -28.04
CA SER A 43 9.03 14.67 -28.15
C SER A 43 8.94 16.18 -27.98
N SER A 44 9.19 16.95 -29.03
CA SER A 44 8.76 18.33 -29.08
C SER A 44 7.25 18.33 -29.37
N SER A 45 6.44 18.20 -28.32
CA SER A 45 5.05 18.64 -28.40
C SER A 45 5.08 20.16 -28.57
N GLY A 46 4.71 20.63 -29.77
CA GLY A 46 4.56 22.05 -30.03
C GLY A 46 3.59 22.66 -29.02
N LYS A 47 3.93 23.86 -28.51
CA LYS A 47 3.22 24.61 -27.46
C LYS A 47 1.74 24.96 -27.74
N LYS A 48 1.07 24.34 -28.72
CA LYS A 48 -0.30 24.69 -29.12
C LYS A 48 -1.36 23.60 -29.03
N ASN A 49 -1.02 22.33 -28.79
CA ASN A 49 -2.05 21.27 -28.75
C ASN A 49 -1.86 20.33 -27.55
N ALA A 50 -2.35 20.73 -26.38
CA ALA A 50 -2.76 19.83 -25.28
C ALA A 50 -3.52 20.63 -24.21
N ALA A 51 -4.75 21.05 -24.51
CA ALA A 51 -5.70 21.46 -23.48
C ALA A 51 -6.68 20.30 -23.27
N VAL A 52 -6.37 19.41 -22.33
CA VAL A 52 -7.37 18.48 -21.79
C VAL A 52 -7.95 19.17 -20.56
N ASN A 53 -9.06 19.88 -20.77
CA ASN A 53 -9.86 20.42 -19.68
C ASN A 53 -10.58 19.26 -18.98
N ALA A 54 -10.04 18.79 -17.86
CA ALA A 54 -10.80 18.01 -16.90
C ALA A 54 -11.70 18.98 -16.12
N ALA A 55 -13.01 18.87 -16.34
CA ALA A 55 -14.00 19.74 -15.73
C ALA A 55 -14.14 19.45 -14.22
N VAL A 56 -13.65 20.36 -13.39
CA VAL A 56 -14.08 20.56 -12.00
C VAL A 56 -14.99 21.78 -12.02
N ASN A 57 -16.30 21.58 -12.23
CA ASN A 57 -17.19 22.69 -12.62
C ASN A 57 -18.41 22.89 -11.71
N VAL A 58 -18.37 22.39 -10.46
CA VAL A 58 -19.46 22.67 -9.49
C VAL A 58 -19.01 23.74 -8.48
N ASP A 59 -17.78 23.69 -7.98
CA ASP A 59 -17.29 24.69 -7.00
C ASP A 59 -16.96 26.06 -7.59
N ILE A 60 -16.61 26.11 -8.89
CA ILE A 60 -16.30 27.37 -9.58
C ILE A 60 -17.57 28.18 -9.83
N GLN A 61 -18.71 27.52 -10.08
CA GLN A 61 -19.99 28.20 -10.29
C GLN A 61 -20.51 28.86 -9.02
N ASN A 62 -20.44 28.18 -7.87
CA ASN A 62 -20.88 28.75 -6.59
C ASN A 62 -20.01 29.95 -6.16
N ARG A 63 -18.68 29.85 -6.34
CA ARG A 63 -17.78 30.98 -6.06
C ARG A 63 -17.97 32.15 -7.01
N ALA A 64 -18.27 31.89 -8.29
CA ALA A 64 -18.53 32.95 -9.26
C ALA A 64 -19.81 33.73 -8.92
N ILE A 65 -20.87 33.04 -8.48
CA ILE A 65 -22.13 33.66 -8.07
C ILE A 65 -21.93 34.55 -6.83
N ASP A 66 -21.26 34.05 -5.80
CA ASP A 66 -20.97 34.82 -4.58
C ASP A 66 -20.06 36.04 -4.88
N THR A 67 -19.11 35.89 -5.81
CA THR A 67 -18.24 37.00 -6.26
C THR A 67 -19.04 38.05 -7.04
N GLN A 68 -19.99 37.63 -7.89
CA GLN A 68 -20.82 38.55 -8.68
C GLN A 68 -21.74 39.39 -7.79
N ASP A 69 -22.37 38.75 -6.80
CA ASP A 69 -23.25 39.42 -5.83
C ASP A 69 -22.48 40.38 -4.92
N PHE A 70 -21.22 40.05 -4.58
CA PHE A 70 -20.34 40.93 -3.83
C PHE A 70 -19.91 42.15 -4.66
N VAL A 71 -19.45 41.96 -5.90
CA VAL A 71 -19.01 43.03 -6.82
C VAL A 71 -20.14 44.01 -7.14
N ASN A 72 -21.38 43.51 -7.24
CA ASN A 72 -22.57 44.33 -7.43
C ASN A 72 -22.91 45.18 -6.20
N LYS A 73 -22.58 44.71 -4.99
CA LYS A 73 -22.81 45.45 -3.73
C LYS A 73 -21.69 46.44 -3.38
N THR A 74 -20.46 46.23 -3.88
CA THR A 74 -19.28 47.05 -3.55
C THR A 74 -18.81 47.98 -4.67
N GLY A 75 -19.59 48.12 -5.75
CA GLY A 75 -19.33 49.11 -6.80
C GLY A 75 -18.14 48.79 -7.70
N GLY A 76 -17.83 47.51 -7.92
CA GLY A 76 -16.84 47.09 -8.92
C GLY A 76 -15.41 46.88 -8.43
N MET A 77 -15.13 46.98 -7.13
CA MET A 77 -13.81 46.67 -6.57
C MET A 77 -13.66 45.19 -6.21
N LYS A 78 -12.51 44.59 -6.55
CA LYS A 78 -12.21 43.20 -6.19
C LYS A 78 -11.90 43.09 -4.69
N PRO A 79 -12.35 42.03 -3.98
CA PRO A 79 -12.09 41.84 -2.55
C PRO A 79 -10.61 41.91 -2.15
N SER A 80 -9.71 41.51 -3.06
CA SER A 80 -8.26 41.52 -2.89
C SER A 80 -7.63 42.91 -2.85
N GLU A 81 -8.33 43.95 -3.30
CA GLU A 81 -7.80 45.31 -3.47
C GLU A 81 -8.25 46.27 -2.35
N MET A 82 -9.05 45.78 -1.39
CA MET A 82 -9.61 46.58 -0.31
C MET A 82 -8.83 46.35 0.99
N SER A 83 -7.90 47.25 1.29
CA SER A 83 -7.25 47.33 2.61
C SER A 83 -8.01 48.34 3.47
N ILE A 84 -8.72 47.85 4.48
CA ILE A 84 -9.27 48.69 5.55
C ILE A 84 -8.36 48.53 6.77
N GLY A 85 -8.05 49.63 7.46
CA GLY A 85 -7.08 49.71 8.54
C GLY A 85 -7.10 48.52 9.49
N ASN A 86 -5.90 48.00 9.79
CA ASN A 86 -5.52 46.79 10.53
C ASN A 86 -4.98 45.62 9.68
N GLY A 87 -4.78 45.78 8.38
CA GLY A 87 -3.97 44.85 7.57
C GLY A 87 -4.60 43.48 7.30
N LEU A 88 -5.90 43.31 7.60
CA LEU A 88 -6.68 42.13 7.23
C LEU A 88 -7.44 42.40 5.92
N THR A 89 -7.38 41.46 4.98
CA THR A 89 -8.11 41.53 3.71
C THR A 89 -9.59 41.19 3.90
N ALA A 90 -10.47 41.69 3.02
CA ALA A 90 -11.92 41.44 3.12
C ALA A 90 -12.29 39.93 3.12
N ASP A 91 -11.49 39.08 2.47
CA ASP A 91 -11.64 37.61 2.51
C ASP A 91 -11.47 37.03 3.93
N ALA A 92 -10.60 37.64 4.75
CA ALA A 92 -10.39 37.21 6.14
C ALA A 92 -11.56 37.59 7.07
N MET A 93 -12.40 38.56 6.68
CA MET A 93 -13.62 38.91 7.43
C MET A 93 -14.81 38.01 7.10
N MET A 94 -14.88 37.44 5.89
CA MET A 94 -15.97 36.54 5.48
C MET A 94 -15.81 35.12 6.04
N SER A 95 -14.59 34.71 6.37
CA SER A 95 -14.29 33.51 7.16
C SER A 95 -12.93 33.71 7.85
N PRO A 96 -12.92 34.05 9.16
CA PRO A 96 -11.68 34.23 9.92
C PRO A 96 -10.76 33.02 9.79
N SER A 97 -11.34 31.82 9.87
CA SER A 97 -10.64 30.55 9.70
C SER A 97 -9.99 30.42 8.31
N ALA A 98 -10.68 30.81 7.23
CA ALA A 98 -10.12 30.71 5.87
C ALA A 98 -8.99 31.72 5.62
N GLY A 99 -9.11 32.95 6.14
CA GLY A 99 -8.05 33.97 6.03
C GLY A 99 -6.79 33.58 6.79
N ILE A 100 -6.97 33.04 8.01
CA ILE A 100 -5.89 32.54 8.87
C ILE A 100 -5.22 31.30 8.25
N LEU A 101 -6.01 30.36 7.72
CA LEU A 101 -5.47 29.18 7.04
C LEU A 101 -4.71 29.55 5.75
N LYS A 102 -5.10 30.63 5.06
CA LYS A 102 -4.36 31.14 3.91
C LYS A 102 -2.98 31.69 4.31
N GLN A 103 -2.87 32.35 5.47
CA GLN A 103 -1.58 32.77 6.03
C GLN A 103 -0.74 31.56 6.46
N ALA A 104 -1.39 30.51 6.97
CA ALA A 104 -0.76 29.24 7.30
C ALA A 104 -0.43 28.37 6.08
N THR A 105 -0.83 28.74 4.86
CA THR A 105 -0.51 27.94 3.67
C THR A 105 0.55 28.69 2.85
N ILE A 106 1.77 28.18 2.79
CA ILE A 106 2.77 28.65 1.82
C ILE A 106 2.60 27.77 0.58
N MET A 107 2.05 28.32 -0.50
CA MET A 107 2.09 27.67 -1.81
C MET A 107 2.86 28.57 -2.77
N ASP A 108 3.92 28.04 -3.37
CA ASP A 108 4.45 28.58 -4.61
C ASP A 108 3.59 28.00 -5.74
N GLU A 109 2.70 28.81 -6.31
CA GLU A 109 1.75 28.37 -7.34
C GLU A 109 2.51 27.68 -8.49
N GLY A 110 2.21 26.39 -8.75
CA GLY A 110 2.80 25.62 -9.86
C GLY A 110 3.77 24.50 -9.46
N THR A 111 4.11 24.34 -8.18
CA THR A 111 4.92 23.21 -7.68
C THR A 111 4.04 22.06 -7.18
N ARG A 112 4.47 20.81 -7.41
CA ARG A 112 3.76 19.62 -6.92
C ARG A 112 4.10 19.38 -5.44
N PRO A 113 3.14 18.96 -4.60
CA PRO A 113 3.40 18.68 -3.19
C PRO A 113 4.32 17.46 -3.00
N ILE A 114 5.04 17.45 -1.88
CA ILE A 114 5.84 16.29 -1.43
C ILE A 114 4.90 15.13 -1.16
N TYR A 115 5.22 13.93 -1.65
CA TYR A 115 4.35 12.76 -1.49
C TYR A 115 4.78 11.88 -0.31
N LEU A 116 4.06 11.99 0.82
CA LEU A 116 4.23 11.15 2.01
C LEU A 116 2.95 10.35 2.30
N ASP A 117 2.33 9.77 1.27
CA ASP A 117 1.11 8.95 1.40
C ASP A 117 1.27 7.56 0.73
N MET A 118 2.48 6.99 0.83
CA MET A 118 2.83 5.72 0.16
C MET A 118 1.98 4.50 0.60
N GLN A 119 1.35 4.54 1.78
CA GLN A 119 0.41 3.48 2.21
C GLN A 119 -0.93 3.54 1.46
N ALA A 120 -1.35 4.70 0.94
CA ALA A 120 -2.53 4.78 0.09
C ALA A 120 -2.22 4.19 -1.29
N THR A 121 -1.15 4.65 -1.94
CA THR A 121 -0.66 4.07 -3.20
C THR A 121 0.79 4.46 -3.44
N THR A 122 1.53 3.64 -4.16
CA THR A 122 2.88 3.98 -4.61
C THR A 122 2.88 4.42 -6.08
N PRO A 123 3.82 5.29 -6.50
CA PRO A 123 4.09 5.46 -7.92
C PRO A 123 4.57 4.15 -8.54
N THR A 124 4.25 3.91 -9.81
CA THR A 124 4.80 2.77 -10.55
C THR A 124 6.29 2.99 -10.77
N ASP A 125 7.14 2.01 -10.45
CA ASP A 125 8.58 2.09 -10.71
C ASP A 125 8.82 2.21 -12.24
N PRO A 126 9.72 3.09 -12.71
CA PRO A 126 9.99 3.23 -14.14
C PRO A 126 10.37 1.91 -14.85
N ARG A 127 11.09 1.02 -14.15
CA ARG A 127 11.45 -0.31 -14.67
C ARG A 127 10.23 -1.21 -14.84
N VAL A 128 9.26 -1.08 -13.94
CA VAL A 128 7.97 -1.76 -14.05
C VAL A 128 7.21 -1.25 -15.26
N LEU A 129 7.11 0.07 -15.43
CA LEU A 129 6.43 0.64 -16.60
C LEU A 129 7.06 0.15 -17.91
N ASP A 130 8.39 0.16 -18.01
CA ASP A 130 9.11 -0.34 -19.20
C ASP A 130 8.76 -1.80 -19.52
N ALA A 131 8.71 -2.66 -18.50
CA ALA A 131 8.30 -4.06 -18.68
C ALA A 131 6.83 -4.22 -19.13
N MET A 132 5.94 -3.27 -18.79
CA MET A 132 4.53 -3.31 -19.18
C MET A 132 4.29 -2.89 -20.63
N LEU A 133 5.05 -1.90 -21.13
CA LEU A 133 4.79 -1.22 -22.41
C LEU A 133 4.68 -2.18 -23.62
N PRO A 134 5.54 -3.21 -23.79
CA PRO A 134 5.45 -4.12 -24.92
C PRO A 134 4.10 -4.83 -25.05
N PHE A 135 3.41 -5.10 -23.93
CA PHE A 135 2.16 -5.86 -23.88
C PHE A 135 0.92 -5.03 -24.23
N PHE A 136 1.06 -3.71 -24.39
CA PHE A 136 -0.03 -2.85 -24.87
C PHE A 136 -0.15 -2.83 -26.40
N THR A 137 0.94 -3.08 -27.13
CA THR A 137 0.99 -2.86 -28.59
C THR A 137 1.57 -4.03 -29.36
N GLY A 138 2.69 -4.62 -28.92
CA GLY A 138 3.38 -5.68 -29.63
C GLY A 138 2.96 -7.09 -29.18
N LEU A 139 2.98 -7.32 -27.86
CA LEU A 139 2.70 -8.61 -27.22
C LEU A 139 1.31 -8.62 -26.57
N TYR A 140 0.27 -8.29 -27.34
CA TYR A 140 -1.10 -8.07 -26.84
C TYR A 140 -1.97 -9.34 -26.78
N GLY A 141 -1.39 -10.52 -27.02
CA GLY A 141 -2.15 -11.77 -27.14
C GLY A 141 -2.89 -12.14 -25.85
N ASN A 142 -4.00 -12.85 -25.99
CA ASN A 142 -4.67 -13.43 -24.82
C ASN A 142 -3.84 -14.63 -24.31
N PRO A 143 -3.37 -14.66 -23.05
CA PRO A 143 -2.57 -15.76 -22.52
C PRO A 143 -3.32 -17.10 -22.45
N HIS A 144 -4.65 -17.09 -22.64
CA HIS A 144 -5.46 -18.30 -22.71
C HIS A 144 -5.58 -18.88 -24.13
N SER A 145 -5.07 -18.19 -25.15
CA SER A 145 -5.06 -18.68 -26.54
C SER A 145 -3.98 -19.72 -26.75
N ARG A 146 -4.37 -20.99 -26.88
CA ARG A 146 -3.44 -22.13 -26.97
C ARG A 146 -2.96 -22.49 -28.37
N THR A 147 -3.47 -21.84 -29.41
CA THR A 147 -3.30 -22.29 -30.80
C THR A 147 -2.34 -21.43 -31.64
N HIS A 148 -1.83 -20.31 -31.11
CA HIS A 148 -1.01 -19.37 -31.87
C HIS A 148 0.05 -18.65 -31.02
N ALA A 149 1.10 -18.15 -31.68
CA ALA A 149 2.27 -17.53 -31.05
C ALA A 149 1.93 -16.39 -30.08
N TYR A 150 1.00 -15.49 -30.45
CA TYR A 150 0.62 -14.37 -29.56
C TYR A 150 0.15 -14.83 -28.17
N GLY A 151 -0.53 -15.98 -28.08
CA GLY A 151 -0.98 -16.52 -26.79
C GLY A 151 0.17 -17.15 -26.01
N TRP A 152 1.02 -17.94 -26.67
CA TRP A 152 2.18 -18.60 -26.06
C TRP A 152 3.21 -17.61 -25.51
N GLU A 153 3.51 -16.55 -26.27
CA GLU A 153 4.44 -15.50 -25.85
C GLU A 153 3.94 -14.78 -24.59
N THR A 154 2.64 -14.47 -24.56
CA THR A 154 2.01 -13.77 -23.43
C THR A 154 1.84 -14.68 -22.22
N GLU A 155 1.50 -15.96 -22.43
CA GLU A 155 1.44 -16.97 -21.37
C GLU A 155 2.81 -17.15 -20.71
N LYS A 156 3.88 -17.22 -21.49
CA LYS A 156 5.25 -17.33 -20.96
C LYS A 156 5.58 -16.16 -20.02
N ALA A 157 5.34 -14.92 -20.45
CA ALA A 157 5.58 -13.73 -19.64
C ALA A 157 4.69 -13.68 -18.38
N THR A 158 3.45 -14.16 -18.49
CA THR A 158 2.52 -14.27 -17.36
C THR A 158 3.02 -15.26 -16.30
N GLU A 159 3.56 -16.41 -16.71
CA GLU A 159 4.10 -17.41 -15.79
C GLU A 159 5.45 -16.97 -15.18
N GLU A 160 6.28 -16.20 -15.90
CA GLU A 160 7.47 -15.55 -15.33
C GLU A 160 7.09 -14.54 -14.24
N ALA A 161 6.06 -13.71 -14.49
CA ALA A 161 5.52 -12.78 -13.50
C ALA A 161 5.00 -13.51 -12.25
N ARG A 162 4.26 -14.61 -12.46
CA ARG A 162 3.78 -15.49 -11.37
C ARG A 162 4.93 -16.05 -10.54
N ALA A 163 6.02 -16.47 -11.19
CA ALA A 163 7.20 -16.99 -10.52
C ALA A 163 7.93 -15.92 -9.68
N ASN A 164 7.98 -14.67 -10.15
CA ASN A 164 8.56 -13.57 -9.38
C ASN A 164 7.77 -13.26 -8.11
N ILE A 165 6.43 -13.27 -8.17
CA ILE A 165 5.57 -13.11 -7.00
C ILE A 165 5.79 -14.26 -6.02
N ALA A 166 5.81 -15.50 -6.52
CA ALA A 166 6.01 -16.68 -5.68
C ALA A 166 7.36 -16.68 -4.96
N ARG A 167 8.44 -16.33 -5.68
CA ARG A 167 9.80 -16.20 -5.13
C ARG A 167 9.87 -15.17 -4.00
N LEU A 168 9.17 -14.04 -4.14
CA LEU A 168 9.18 -12.98 -3.13
C LEU A 168 8.63 -13.43 -1.77
N ILE A 169 7.74 -14.42 -1.75
CA ILE A 169 7.07 -14.90 -0.53
C ILE A 169 7.42 -16.35 -0.16
N GLY A 170 8.37 -16.98 -0.87
CA GLY A 170 8.76 -18.38 -0.65
C GLY A 170 7.69 -19.41 -1.04
N ALA A 171 6.81 -19.09 -1.98
CA ALA A 171 5.73 -19.97 -2.46
C ALA A 171 6.11 -20.75 -3.74
N ASP A 172 5.32 -21.77 -4.09
CA ASP A 172 5.33 -22.36 -5.44
C ASP A 172 4.49 -21.48 -6.38
N PRO A 173 4.92 -21.19 -7.63
CA PRO A 173 4.13 -20.40 -8.58
C PRO A 173 2.71 -20.92 -8.77
N LYS A 174 2.50 -22.23 -8.63
CA LYS A 174 1.20 -22.87 -8.72
C LYS A 174 0.25 -22.51 -7.56
N GLU A 175 0.72 -21.83 -6.54
CA GLU A 175 -0.07 -21.36 -5.39
C GLU A 175 -0.50 -19.90 -5.55
N ILE A 176 0.01 -19.19 -6.57
CA ILE A 176 -0.33 -17.79 -6.84
C ILE A 176 -1.51 -17.72 -7.79
N ILE A 177 -2.57 -17.01 -7.39
CA ILE A 177 -3.77 -16.74 -8.17
C ILE A 177 -3.89 -15.24 -8.40
N PHE A 178 -3.98 -14.79 -9.63
CA PHE A 178 -4.15 -13.37 -9.95
C PHE A 178 -5.58 -12.89 -9.65
N THR A 179 -5.67 -11.69 -9.09
CA THR A 179 -6.91 -10.98 -8.76
C THR A 179 -6.79 -9.51 -9.21
N SER A 180 -7.86 -8.72 -9.10
CA SER A 180 -7.81 -7.28 -9.38
C SER A 180 -7.13 -6.44 -8.27
N GLY A 181 -6.74 -7.05 -7.16
CA GLY A 181 -6.12 -6.36 -6.02
C GLY A 181 -6.34 -7.07 -4.70
N ALA A 182 -5.73 -6.56 -3.63
CA ALA A 182 -5.88 -7.14 -2.29
C ALA A 182 -7.33 -7.14 -1.78
N THR A 183 -8.17 -6.18 -2.18
CA THR A 183 -9.60 -6.18 -1.83
C THR A 183 -10.31 -7.44 -2.36
N GLU A 184 -10.06 -7.81 -3.62
CA GLU A 184 -10.61 -9.05 -4.20
C GLU A 184 -10.00 -10.28 -3.54
N SER A 185 -8.68 -10.29 -3.29
CA SER A 185 -7.98 -11.41 -2.62
C SER A 185 -8.48 -11.66 -1.19
N ASN A 186 -8.72 -10.61 -0.41
CA ASN A 186 -9.28 -10.72 0.96
C ASN A 186 -10.70 -11.28 0.91
N ASN A 187 -11.55 -10.77 0.01
CA ASN A 187 -12.90 -11.31 -0.19
C ASN A 187 -12.85 -12.78 -0.59
N MET A 188 -12.01 -13.12 -1.57
CA MET A 188 -11.83 -14.47 -2.08
C MET A 188 -11.34 -15.43 -0.99
N SER A 189 -10.39 -15.02 -0.16
CA SER A 189 -9.86 -15.83 0.93
C SER A 189 -10.90 -16.08 2.02
N ILE A 190 -11.50 -15.00 2.53
CA ILE A 190 -12.41 -15.05 3.68
C ILE A 190 -13.71 -15.74 3.30
N LYS A 191 -14.41 -15.23 2.28
CA LYS A 191 -15.70 -15.78 1.85
C LYS A 191 -15.52 -17.16 1.22
N GLY A 192 -14.43 -17.37 0.47
CA GLY A 192 -14.16 -18.65 -0.18
C GLY A 192 -13.89 -19.78 0.80
N VAL A 193 -13.06 -19.57 1.83
CA VAL A 193 -12.86 -20.58 2.90
C VAL A 193 -14.16 -20.80 3.68
N ALA A 194 -14.80 -19.72 4.11
CA ALA A 194 -16.02 -19.78 4.92
C ALA A 194 -17.11 -20.62 4.23
N ARG A 195 -17.44 -20.31 2.97
CA ARG A 195 -18.50 -20.99 2.22
C ARG A 195 -18.15 -22.43 1.88
N PHE A 196 -16.89 -22.71 1.49
CA PHE A 196 -16.44 -24.08 1.20
C PHE A 196 -16.58 -25.02 2.40
N TYR A 197 -16.31 -24.54 3.62
CA TYR A 197 -16.33 -25.35 4.84
C TYR A 197 -17.59 -25.15 5.71
N LYS A 198 -18.59 -24.39 5.23
CA LYS A 198 -19.81 -23.98 5.96
C LYS A 198 -20.59 -25.13 6.62
N SER A 199 -20.51 -26.34 6.04
CA SER A 199 -21.19 -27.53 6.58
C SER A 199 -20.62 -28.02 7.92
N LYS A 200 -19.38 -27.68 8.24
CA LYS A 200 -18.67 -28.15 9.46
C LYS A 200 -18.16 -27.02 10.33
N LYS A 201 -17.85 -25.87 9.74
CA LYS A 201 -17.17 -24.76 10.40
C LYS A 201 -17.89 -23.47 10.07
N LYS A 202 -18.35 -22.75 11.10
CA LYS A 202 -19.16 -21.52 10.97
C LYS A 202 -18.61 -20.33 11.77
N HIS A 203 -17.42 -20.49 12.35
CA HIS A 203 -16.78 -19.44 13.13
C HIS A 203 -15.53 -18.91 12.43
N ILE A 204 -15.34 -17.59 12.42
CA ILE A 204 -14.15 -16.91 11.90
C ILE A 204 -13.63 -15.95 12.97
N ILE A 205 -12.32 -15.85 13.09
CA ILE A 205 -11.67 -14.90 13.99
C ILE A 205 -10.91 -13.89 13.15
N THR A 206 -11.05 -12.62 13.48
CA THR A 206 -10.36 -11.50 12.83
C THR A 206 -9.99 -10.44 13.87
N SER A 207 -9.18 -9.43 13.52
CA SER A 207 -8.88 -8.30 14.41
C SER A 207 -9.77 -7.09 14.13
N GLN A 208 -10.05 -6.27 15.15
CA GLN A 208 -10.74 -4.97 15.00
C GLN A 208 -9.95 -3.98 14.13
N THR A 209 -8.62 -4.13 14.04
CA THR A 209 -7.75 -3.23 13.27
C THR A 209 -7.51 -3.66 11.82
N GLU A 210 -8.23 -4.67 11.34
CA GLU A 210 -8.10 -5.11 9.94
C GLU A 210 -8.56 -4.04 8.96
N HIS A 211 -8.06 -4.11 7.72
CA HIS A 211 -8.56 -3.26 6.65
C HIS A 211 -10.07 -3.47 6.40
N LYS A 212 -10.78 -2.41 6.01
CA LYS A 212 -12.24 -2.44 5.78
C LYS A 212 -12.72 -3.61 4.91
N CYS A 213 -11.99 -3.99 3.86
CA CYS A 213 -12.41 -5.11 3.02
C CYS A 213 -12.41 -6.48 3.73
N VAL A 214 -11.63 -6.67 4.80
CA VAL A 214 -11.70 -7.84 5.69
C VAL A 214 -12.91 -7.70 6.63
N LEU A 215 -13.03 -6.56 7.31
CA LEU A 215 -14.13 -6.29 8.24
C LEU A 215 -15.51 -6.37 7.57
N ASP A 216 -15.67 -5.79 6.38
CA ASP A 216 -16.91 -5.80 5.61
C ASP A 216 -17.19 -7.19 5.02
N SER A 217 -16.14 -7.96 4.69
CA SER A 217 -16.32 -9.37 4.29
C SER A 217 -16.84 -10.21 5.45
N CYS A 218 -16.34 -9.98 6.66
CA CYS A 218 -16.82 -10.65 7.87
C CYS A 218 -18.26 -10.22 8.21
N ARG A 219 -18.55 -8.92 8.19
CA ARG A 219 -19.92 -8.39 8.37
C ARG A 219 -20.92 -8.96 7.37
N HIS A 220 -20.51 -9.13 6.12
CA HIS A 220 -21.36 -9.79 5.13
C HIS A 220 -21.61 -11.27 5.49
N LEU A 221 -20.59 -12.00 5.96
CA LEU A 221 -20.75 -13.39 6.38
C LEU A 221 -21.63 -13.56 7.64
N GLU A 222 -21.68 -12.56 8.54
CA GLU A 222 -22.63 -12.54 9.66
C GLU A 222 -24.07 -12.61 9.15
N SER A 223 -24.40 -11.87 8.08
CA SER A 223 -25.71 -11.94 7.43
C SER A 223 -25.99 -13.30 6.76
N GLU A 224 -24.96 -14.09 6.47
CA GLU A 224 -25.06 -15.46 5.94
C GLU A 224 -25.11 -16.55 7.05
N GLY A 225 -25.13 -16.14 8.31
CA GLY A 225 -25.22 -17.00 9.49
C GLY A 225 -23.89 -17.57 9.98
N PHE A 226 -22.76 -16.90 9.67
CA PHE A 226 -21.48 -17.16 10.32
C PHE A 226 -21.36 -16.34 11.61
N GLU A 227 -20.60 -16.86 12.56
CA GLU A 227 -20.22 -16.13 13.76
C GLU A 227 -18.81 -15.57 13.58
N ILE A 228 -18.60 -14.31 13.91
CA ILE A 228 -17.31 -13.64 13.78
C ILE A 228 -16.85 -13.14 15.16
N THR A 229 -15.65 -13.53 15.57
CA THR A 229 -14.96 -12.91 16.70
C THR A 229 -14.02 -11.82 16.18
N TYR A 230 -14.29 -10.57 16.56
CA TYR A 230 -13.41 -9.42 16.30
C TYR A 230 -12.52 -9.19 17.53
N LEU A 231 -11.31 -9.72 17.51
CA LEU A 231 -10.35 -9.59 18.61
C LEU A 231 -9.97 -8.12 18.81
N PRO A 232 -9.97 -7.64 20.07
CA PRO A 232 -9.36 -6.36 20.39
C PRO A 232 -7.85 -6.42 20.17
N VAL A 233 -7.22 -5.26 20.19
CA VAL A 233 -5.76 -5.12 20.20
C VAL A 233 -5.34 -4.44 21.50
N GLN A 234 -4.10 -4.65 21.88
CA GLN A 234 -3.45 -3.87 22.92
C GLN A 234 -3.29 -2.41 22.48
N GLN A 235 -2.98 -1.51 23.41
CA GLN A 235 -2.80 -0.07 23.10
C GLN A 235 -1.67 0.18 22.07
N ASN A 236 -0.70 -0.73 21.95
CA ASN A 236 0.35 -0.67 20.93
C ASN A 236 -0.06 -1.29 19.58
N GLY A 237 -1.30 -1.76 19.43
CA GLY A 237 -1.85 -2.35 18.21
C GLY A 237 -1.55 -3.84 18.00
N LEU A 238 -0.82 -4.51 18.90
CA LEU A 238 -0.59 -5.96 18.81
C LEU A 238 -1.79 -6.75 19.34
N ILE A 239 -2.07 -7.91 18.74
CA ILE A 239 -3.05 -8.84 19.33
C ILE A 239 -2.45 -9.60 20.52
N ASP A 240 -3.29 -9.96 21.48
CA ASP A 240 -2.90 -10.94 22.50
C ASP A 240 -3.07 -12.37 21.97
N LEU A 241 -1.95 -13.12 21.88
CA LEU A 241 -1.96 -14.51 21.44
C LEU A 241 -2.77 -15.44 22.36
N LYS A 242 -2.89 -15.12 23.65
CA LYS A 242 -3.72 -15.89 24.59
C LYS A 242 -5.20 -15.69 24.32
N GLU A 243 -5.62 -14.46 24.00
CA GLU A 243 -6.99 -14.18 23.59
C GLU A 243 -7.32 -14.86 22.26
N LEU A 244 -6.40 -14.82 21.30
CA LEU A 244 -6.55 -15.57 20.05
C LEU A 244 -6.68 -17.08 20.31
N GLU A 245 -5.84 -17.66 21.16
CA GLU A 245 -5.91 -19.08 21.51
C GLU A 245 -7.25 -19.43 22.17
N ALA A 246 -7.72 -18.61 23.11
CA ALA A 246 -8.99 -18.81 23.80
C ALA A 246 -10.20 -18.66 22.88
N ALA A 247 -10.11 -17.80 21.86
CA ALA A 247 -11.16 -17.61 20.86
C ALA A 247 -11.25 -18.76 19.85
N ILE A 248 -10.20 -19.58 19.68
CA ILE A 248 -10.25 -20.73 18.77
C ILE A 248 -11.15 -21.83 19.31
N ARG A 249 -12.14 -22.22 18.50
CA ARG A 249 -13.15 -23.25 18.79
C ARG A 249 -13.07 -24.40 17.79
N PRO A 250 -13.70 -25.57 18.09
CA PRO A 250 -13.71 -26.70 17.16
C PRO A 250 -14.30 -26.37 15.77
N ASP A 251 -15.27 -25.45 15.73
CA ASP A 251 -15.95 -24.99 14.52
C ASP A 251 -15.29 -23.77 13.85
N THR A 252 -14.14 -23.29 14.35
CA THR A 252 -13.38 -22.20 13.69
C THR A 252 -12.85 -22.66 12.34
N ALA A 253 -13.24 -21.95 11.27
CA ALA A 253 -12.79 -22.13 9.90
C ALA A 253 -11.46 -21.44 9.63
N LEU A 254 -11.40 -20.16 10.00
CA LEU A 254 -10.38 -19.24 9.53
C LEU A 254 -10.01 -18.26 10.65
N VAL A 255 -8.72 -18.00 10.77
CA VAL A 255 -8.17 -16.81 11.45
C VAL A 255 -7.65 -15.89 10.36
N SER A 256 -8.08 -14.62 10.35
CA SER A 256 -7.63 -13.57 9.44
C SER A 256 -6.96 -12.44 10.22
N ILE A 257 -5.63 -12.33 10.13
CA ILE A 257 -4.87 -11.25 10.78
C ILE A 257 -3.87 -10.68 9.78
N MET A 258 -3.94 -9.39 9.52
CA MET A 258 -3.07 -8.68 8.60
C MET A 258 -1.63 -8.63 9.11
N ALA A 259 -0.67 -8.73 8.20
CA ALA A 259 0.74 -8.79 8.55
C ALA A 259 1.29 -7.43 8.99
N VAL A 260 0.89 -6.36 8.29
CA VAL A 260 1.28 -4.97 8.59
C VAL A 260 0.03 -4.09 8.50
N ASN A 261 -0.28 -3.38 9.58
CA ASN A 261 -1.41 -2.46 9.58
C ASN A 261 -1.16 -1.25 8.65
N ASN A 262 -2.18 -0.87 7.88
CA ASN A 262 -2.06 0.21 6.89
C ASN A 262 -2.12 1.63 7.47
N GLU A 263 -2.54 1.80 8.73
CA GLU A 263 -2.65 3.11 9.39
C GLU A 263 -1.50 3.38 10.34
N ILE A 264 -1.12 2.41 11.17
CA ILE A 264 -0.11 2.56 12.23
C ILE A 264 1.18 1.77 11.97
N GLY A 265 1.22 0.94 10.91
CA GLY A 265 2.41 0.21 10.50
C GLY A 265 2.80 -0.96 11.41
N VAL A 266 2.03 -1.27 12.45
CA VAL A 266 2.31 -2.37 13.39
C VAL A 266 2.39 -3.71 12.66
N ILE A 267 3.42 -4.48 13.00
CA ILE A 267 3.71 -5.82 12.46
C ILE A 267 3.20 -6.85 13.46
N GLN A 268 2.23 -7.66 13.05
CA GLN A 268 1.70 -8.74 13.88
C GLN A 268 2.64 -9.98 13.87
N PRO A 269 2.67 -10.80 14.94
CA PRO A 269 3.58 -11.94 15.06
C PRO A 269 3.14 -13.15 14.21
N MET A 270 3.42 -13.09 12.90
CA MET A 270 2.92 -14.05 11.90
C MET A 270 3.34 -15.50 12.15
N GLU A 271 4.56 -15.75 12.61
CA GLU A 271 5.06 -17.11 12.84
C GLU A 271 4.35 -17.79 14.02
N GLU A 272 4.12 -17.02 15.09
CA GLU A 272 3.42 -17.45 16.29
C GLU A 272 1.95 -17.74 15.99
N ILE A 273 1.28 -16.82 15.29
CA ILE A 273 -0.11 -17.00 14.84
C ILE A 273 -0.23 -18.22 13.94
N GLY A 274 0.66 -18.36 12.95
CA GLY A 274 0.65 -19.50 12.04
C GLY A 274 0.85 -20.85 12.76
N LYS A 275 1.80 -20.93 13.70
CA LYS A 275 2.03 -22.13 14.53
C LYS A 275 0.78 -22.47 15.36
N LEU A 276 0.14 -21.47 15.96
CA LEU A 276 -1.08 -21.64 16.73
C LEU A 276 -2.22 -22.18 15.84
N CYS A 277 -2.52 -21.53 14.72
CA CYS A 277 -3.54 -21.97 13.77
C CYS A 277 -3.29 -23.40 13.27
N ARG A 278 -2.05 -23.72 12.90
CA ARG A 278 -1.67 -25.06 12.42
C ARG A 278 -1.88 -26.13 13.48
N SER A 279 -1.47 -25.88 14.73
CA SER A 279 -1.64 -26.83 15.84
C SER A 279 -3.12 -27.13 16.13
N ARG A 280 -3.99 -26.14 15.90
CA ARG A 280 -5.45 -26.25 16.06
C ARG A 280 -6.19 -26.68 14.78
N LYS A 281 -5.47 -26.93 13.67
CA LYS A 281 -6.04 -27.27 12.35
C LYS A 281 -7.07 -26.24 11.85
N VAL A 282 -6.78 -24.97 12.08
CA VAL A 282 -7.54 -23.81 11.59
C VAL A 282 -6.75 -23.17 10.45
N PHE A 283 -7.44 -22.71 9.40
CA PHE A 283 -6.75 -22.02 8.31
C PHE A 283 -6.29 -20.64 8.75
N PHE A 284 -5.11 -20.23 8.28
CA PHE A 284 -4.58 -18.89 8.53
C PHE A 284 -4.53 -18.06 7.23
N HIS A 285 -5.33 -16.99 7.20
CA HIS A 285 -5.26 -15.94 6.18
C HIS A 285 -4.51 -14.72 6.75
N THR A 286 -3.68 -14.10 5.93
CA THR A 286 -3.10 -12.79 6.24
C THR A 286 -3.24 -11.81 5.08
N ASP A 287 -3.74 -10.61 5.37
CA ASP A 287 -3.59 -9.48 4.45
C ASP A 287 -2.16 -8.95 4.53
N ALA A 288 -1.39 -9.18 3.47
CA ALA A 288 0.00 -8.77 3.37
C ALA A 288 0.20 -7.63 2.36
N ALA A 289 -0.86 -6.90 1.99
CA ALA A 289 -0.77 -5.80 1.04
C ALA A 289 0.26 -4.73 1.44
N GLN A 290 0.39 -4.44 2.74
CA GLN A 290 1.41 -3.53 3.24
C GLN A 290 2.74 -4.20 3.58
N ALA A 291 2.79 -5.52 3.73
CA ALA A 291 3.98 -6.25 4.18
C ALA A 291 4.90 -6.70 3.03
N VAL A 292 4.30 -7.27 1.97
CA VAL A 292 5.06 -7.84 0.84
C VAL A 292 5.95 -6.77 0.20
N GLY A 293 7.20 -7.15 -0.09
CA GLY A 293 8.21 -6.27 -0.68
C GLY A 293 8.77 -5.19 0.26
N LYS A 294 8.41 -5.20 1.55
CA LYS A 294 8.85 -4.22 2.55
C LYS A 294 9.48 -4.85 3.79
N ILE A 295 8.94 -6.00 4.20
CA ILE A 295 9.52 -6.89 5.20
C ILE A 295 9.66 -8.30 4.62
N PRO A 296 10.57 -9.14 5.15
CA PRO A 296 10.66 -10.54 4.75
C PRO A 296 9.36 -11.28 5.01
N MET A 297 8.83 -11.95 3.98
CA MET A 297 7.65 -12.80 4.08
C MET A 297 8.01 -14.20 3.56
N ASP A 298 7.72 -15.23 4.34
CA ASP A 298 7.89 -16.63 3.91
C ASP A 298 6.66 -17.41 4.34
N VAL A 299 5.84 -17.81 3.36
CA VAL A 299 4.58 -18.50 3.62
C VAL A 299 4.78 -19.82 4.36
N ASN A 300 5.90 -20.52 4.15
CA ASN A 300 6.18 -21.81 4.78
C ASN A 300 6.67 -21.65 6.21
N LYS A 301 7.61 -20.72 6.44
CA LYS A 301 8.11 -20.40 7.79
C LYS A 301 6.99 -19.89 8.68
N MET A 302 6.14 -19.02 8.16
CA MET A 302 4.99 -18.44 8.86
C MET A 302 3.75 -19.34 8.85
N GLN A 303 3.80 -20.51 8.21
CA GLN A 303 2.71 -21.49 8.12
C GLN A 303 1.37 -20.92 7.58
N ILE A 304 1.43 -19.88 6.77
CA ILE A 304 0.28 -19.18 6.19
C ILE A 304 -0.46 -20.09 5.20
N ASP A 305 -1.78 -20.12 5.24
CA ASP A 305 -2.60 -20.91 4.31
C ASP A 305 -3.12 -20.07 3.12
N LEU A 306 -3.44 -18.81 3.37
CA LEU A 306 -3.84 -17.83 2.35
C LEU A 306 -3.17 -16.47 2.60
N MET A 307 -2.77 -15.76 1.53
CA MET A 307 -2.19 -14.43 1.66
C MET A 307 -2.69 -13.50 0.54
N SER A 308 -3.11 -12.30 0.91
CA SER A 308 -3.53 -11.25 -0.04
C SER A 308 -2.38 -10.30 -0.33
N ILE A 309 -2.18 -9.98 -1.62
CA ILE A 309 -1.08 -9.15 -2.12
C ILE A 309 -1.61 -8.13 -3.12
N SER A 310 -1.08 -6.91 -3.09
CA SER A 310 -1.47 -5.80 -3.97
C SER A 310 -0.28 -5.25 -4.75
N GLY A 311 -0.42 -5.05 -6.06
CA GLY A 311 0.66 -4.52 -6.91
C GLY A 311 0.99 -3.06 -6.60
N HIS A 312 0.00 -2.20 -6.44
CA HIS A 312 0.21 -0.77 -6.24
C HIS A 312 0.68 -0.37 -4.82
N LYS A 313 0.95 -1.36 -3.96
CA LYS A 313 1.62 -1.15 -2.67
C LYS A 313 3.10 -1.56 -2.72
N VAL A 314 3.59 -2.04 -3.87
CA VAL A 314 4.98 -2.47 -4.09
C VAL A 314 5.56 -1.85 -5.37
N TYR A 315 5.16 -0.62 -5.70
CA TYR A 315 5.58 0.11 -6.91
C TYR A 315 5.15 -0.55 -8.22
N GLY A 316 4.15 -1.43 -8.17
CA GLY A 316 3.48 -2.00 -9.34
C GLY A 316 2.25 -1.19 -9.77
N PRO A 317 1.58 -1.62 -10.86
CA PRO A 317 0.38 -0.94 -11.34
C PRO A 317 -0.84 -1.15 -10.40
N LYS A 318 -1.80 -0.23 -10.49
CA LYS A 318 -3.12 -0.34 -9.84
C LYS A 318 -4.01 -1.32 -10.62
N GLY A 319 -5.01 -1.89 -9.95
CA GLY A 319 -5.97 -2.81 -10.58
C GLY A 319 -5.47 -4.24 -10.77
N ILE A 320 -4.39 -4.63 -10.08
CA ILE A 320 -3.89 -6.00 -10.03
C ILE A 320 -3.41 -6.37 -8.63
N GLY A 321 -3.65 -7.63 -8.27
CA GLY A 321 -3.15 -8.26 -7.07
C GLY A 321 -2.98 -9.76 -7.26
N ALA A 322 -2.65 -10.43 -6.16
CA ALA A 322 -2.63 -11.87 -6.11
C ALA A 322 -3.17 -12.39 -4.78
N CYS A 323 -3.64 -13.63 -4.81
CA CYS A 323 -3.97 -14.44 -3.66
C CYS A 323 -3.06 -15.67 -3.67
N TYR A 324 -2.25 -15.84 -2.64
CA TYR A 324 -1.60 -17.11 -2.36
C TYR A 324 -2.64 -18.07 -1.78
N VAL A 325 -2.69 -19.31 -2.31
CA VAL A 325 -3.53 -20.38 -1.80
C VAL A 325 -2.69 -21.64 -1.67
N ARG A 326 -2.40 -22.03 -0.43
CA ARG A 326 -1.53 -23.16 -0.12
C ARG A 326 -2.06 -24.47 -0.71
N ARG A 327 -1.18 -25.21 -1.39
CA ARG A 327 -1.49 -26.53 -1.97
C ARG A 327 -1.12 -27.69 -1.06
N ARG A 328 -0.17 -27.51 -0.13
CA ARG A 328 0.26 -28.54 0.83
C ARG A 328 0.53 -27.95 2.22
N PRO A 329 -0.23 -28.37 3.26
CA PRO A 329 -1.51 -29.09 3.18
C PRO A 329 -2.53 -28.33 2.30
N ARG A 330 -3.43 -29.06 1.63
CA ARG A 330 -4.31 -28.49 0.61
C ARG A 330 -5.40 -27.63 1.24
N VAL A 331 -5.42 -26.34 0.90
CA VAL A 331 -6.51 -25.41 1.17
C VAL A 331 -7.50 -25.48 0.00
N ARG A 332 -8.80 -25.37 0.31
CA ARG A 332 -9.86 -25.27 -0.70
C ARG A 332 -10.72 -24.06 -0.39
N ILE A 333 -11.17 -23.39 -1.44
CA ILE A 333 -12.02 -22.21 -1.37
C ILE A 333 -13.09 -22.31 -2.44
N GLU A 334 -14.26 -21.75 -2.16
CA GLU A 334 -15.30 -21.54 -3.15
C GLU A 334 -14.99 -20.30 -3.99
N PRO A 335 -14.96 -20.39 -5.34
CA PRO A 335 -14.71 -19.25 -6.20
C PRO A 335 -15.82 -18.19 -6.09
N LEU A 336 -15.45 -16.91 -6.06
CA LEU A 336 -16.42 -15.81 -6.09
C LEU A 336 -16.85 -15.43 -7.51
N ILE A 337 -15.95 -15.57 -8.48
CA ILE A 337 -16.16 -15.15 -9.86
C ILE A 337 -16.30 -16.39 -10.75
N SER A 338 -17.52 -16.61 -11.24
CA SER A 338 -17.87 -17.67 -12.19
C SER A 338 -17.42 -17.34 -13.61
N GLY A 339 -17.05 -18.37 -14.37
CA GLY A 339 -16.57 -18.24 -15.75
C GLY A 339 -15.70 -19.44 -16.16
N GLY A 340 -15.02 -19.37 -17.30
CA GLY A 340 -14.36 -20.49 -17.99
C GLY A 340 -13.22 -21.22 -17.26
N GLY A 341 -13.09 -21.11 -15.94
CA GLY A 341 -12.18 -21.92 -15.13
C GLY A 341 -10.72 -21.46 -15.17
N GLN A 342 -10.47 -20.20 -15.52
CA GLN A 342 -9.13 -19.60 -15.42
C GLN A 342 -8.61 -19.65 -13.96
N GLU A 343 -7.29 -19.46 -13.80
CA GLU A 343 -6.63 -19.52 -12.49
C GLU A 343 -7.01 -20.77 -11.68
N ARG A 344 -6.99 -21.93 -12.36
CA ARG A 344 -7.37 -23.26 -11.80
C ARG A 344 -8.80 -23.33 -11.26
N GLY A 345 -9.70 -22.57 -11.85
CA GLY A 345 -11.09 -22.50 -11.43
C GLY A 345 -11.34 -21.68 -10.17
N LEU A 346 -10.32 -21.00 -9.63
CA LEU A 346 -10.45 -20.20 -8.40
C LEU A 346 -10.82 -18.74 -8.70
N ARG A 347 -10.45 -18.22 -9.88
CA ARG A 347 -10.73 -16.84 -10.29
C ARG A 347 -10.89 -16.79 -11.81
N SER A 348 -12.12 -16.82 -12.29
CA SER A 348 -12.40 -16.79 -13.73
C SER A 348 -12.20 -15.39 -14.34
N GLY A 349 -12.04 -15.36 -15.67
CA GLY A 349 -11.87 -14.14 -16.45
C GLY A 349 -10.49 -14.03 -17.07
N THR A 350 -10.40 -13.29 -18.18
CA THR A 350 -9.13 -13.06 -18.89
C THR A 350 -8.14 -12.35 -17.97
N LEU A 351 -6.91 -12.86 -17.90
CA LEU A 351 -5.81 -12.11 -17.28
C LEU A 351 -5.51 -10.85 -18.10
N ALA A 352 -5.11 -9.78 -17.42
CA ALA A 352 -4.68 -8.53 -18.06
C ALA A 352 -3.15 -8.52 -18.14
N PRO A 353 -2.53 -8.92 -19.27
CA PRO A 353 -1.10 -9.19 -19.32
C PRO A 353 -0.23 -7.98 -18.92
N PRO A 354 -0.47 -6.75 -19.40
CA PRO A 354 0.33 -5.61 -18.97
C PRO A 354 0.36 -5.44 -17.45
N LEU A 355 -0.78 -5.64 -16.77
CA LEU A 355 -0.85 -5.49 -15.31
C LEU A 355 -0.16 -6.66 -14.59
N VAL A 356 -0.34 -7.88 -15.07
CA VAL A 356 0.30 -9.08 -14.52
C VAL A 356 1.82 -8.99 -14.63
N ILE A 357 2.34 -8.65 -15.81
CA ILE A 357 3.78 -8.48 -16.04
C ILE A 357 4.32 -7.35 -15.16
N GLY A 358 3.64 -6.21 -15.12
CA GLY A 358 4.06 -5.09 -14.28
C GLY A 358 4.10 -5.46 -12.79
N PHE A 359 3.13 -6.23 -12.30
CA PHE A 359 3.14 -6.70 -10.92
C PHE A 359 4.27 -7.71 -10.64
N GLY A 360 4.50 -8.65 -11.56
CA GLY A 360 5.62 -9.59 -11.46
C GLY A 360 6.97 -8.88 -11.43
N GLU A 361 7.17 -7.87 -12.28
CA GLU A 361 8.40 -7.07 -12.31
C GLU A 361 8.58 -6.24 -11.02
N ALA A 362 7.49 -5.68 -10.50
CA ALA A 362 7.51 -4.98 -9.22
C ALA A 362 7.95 -5.92 -8.08
N CYS A 363 7.46 -7.16 -8.06
CA CYS A 363 7.90 -8.18 -7.10
C CYS A 363 9.36 -8.63 -7.30
N ARG A 364 9.84 -8.69 -8.55
CA ARG A 364 11.25 -9.00 -8.85
C ARG A 364 12.17 -7.94 -8.26
N ILE A 365 11.86 -6.66 -8.53
CA ILE A 365 12.61 -5.51 -8.01
C ILE A 365 12.54 -5.46 -6.49
N ALA A 366 11.35 -5.64 -5.92
CA ALA A 366 11.17 -5.63 -4.47
C ALA A 366 11.98 -6.74 -3.78
N TYR A 367 12.15 -7.91 -4.39
CA TYR A 367 13.02 -8.96 -3.86
C TYR A 367 14.50 -8.55 -3.85
N GLU A 368 14.98 -7.90 -4.92
CA GLU A 368 16.38 -7.50 -5.07
C GLU A 368 16.75 -6.29 -4.21
N GLU A 369 15.82 -5.34 -4.06
CA GLU A 369 16.06 -4.08 -3.36
C GLU A 369 15.58 -4.09 -1.90
N LEU A 370 15.00 -5.19 -1.41
CA LEU A 370 14.37 -5.28 -0.09
C LEU A 370 15.28 -4.73 1.03
N GLU A 371 16.52 -5.22 1.09
CA GLU A 371 17.47 -4.83 2.13
C GLU A 371 17.89 -3.36 2.02
N TYR A 372 18.15 -2.90 0.79
CA TYR A 372 18.53 -1.51 0.52
C TYR A 372 17.40 -0.54 0.90
N ASP A 373 16.19 -0.80 0.39
CA ASP A 373 15.01 0.02 0.67
C ASP A 373 14.69 0.03 2.17
N HIS A 374 14.74 -1.13 2.83
CA HIS A 374 14.46 -1.23 4.26
C HIS A 374 15.44 -0.40 5.09
N LYS A 375 16.75 -0.49 4.80
CA LYS A 375 17.78 0.29 5.51
C LYS A 375 17.59 1.80 5.31
N ARG A 376 17.34 2.23 4.07
CA ARG A 376 17.18 3.65 3.73
C ARG A 376 15.91 4.24 4.34
N ILE A 377 14.78 3.53 4.21
CA ILE A 377 13.49 3.93 4.78
C ILE A 377 13.57 3.97 6.31
N SER A 378 14.29 3.04 6.94
CA SER A 378 14.51 3.07 8.40
C SER A 378 15.24 4.33 8.85
N ALA A 379 16.28 4.76 8.13
CA ALA A 379 17.01 5.99 8.45
C ALA A 379 16.12 7.24 8.33
N LEU A 380 15.34 7.35 7.23
CA LEU A 380 14.40 8.45 7.02
C LEU A 380 13.28 8.45 8.07
N SER A 381 12.73 7.27 8.38
CA SER A 381 11.69 7.09 9.39
C SER A 381 12.15 7.49 10.78
N LYS A 382 13.37 7.12 11.16
CA LYS A 382 13.97 7.52 12.43
C LYS A 382 14.12 9.04 12.50
N ARG A 383 14.67 9.65 11.44
CA ARG A 383 14.82 11.11 11.37
C ARG A 383 13.49 11.85 11.50
N LEU A 384 12.47 11.39 10.77
CA LEU A 384 11.12 11.96 10.84
C LEU A 384 10.49 11.75 12.22
N SER A 385 10.53 10.52 12.75
CA SER A 385 9.90 10.18 14.04
C SER A 385 10.55 10.94 15.19
N ASP A 386 11.88 10.97 15.27
CA ASP A 386 12.61 11.69 16.32
C ASP A 386 12.29 13.20 16.28
N GLY A 387 12.26 13.78 15.08
CA GLY A 387 11.98 15.20 14.91
C GLY A 387 10.54 15.58 15.27
N LEU A 388 9.58 14.72 14.93
CA LEU A 388 8.17 14.94 15.27
C LEU A 388 7.88 14.71 16.76
N LEU A 389 8.46 13.66 17.35
CA LEU A 389 8.29 13.32 18.77
C LEU A 389 9.04 14.25 19.72
N ALA A 390 9.98 15.05 19.22
CA ALA A 390 10.61 16.12 20.00
C ALA A 390 9.68 17.31 20.26
N MET A 391 8.52 17.39 19.60
CA MET A 391 7.52 18.43 19.84
C MET A 391 6.65 18.08 21.05
N GLU A 392 6.25 19.09 21.81
CA GLU A 392 5.41 18.90 23.00
C GLU A 392 4.08 18.23 22.65
N HIS A 393 3.61 17.36 23.54
CA HIS A 393 2.32 16.66 23.41
C HIS A 393 2.12 15.98 22.04
N THR A 394 3.15 15.26 21.61
CA THR A 394 3.06 14.36 20.45
C THR A 394 3.24 12.91 20.89
N THR A 395 2.46 12.02 20.27
CA THR A 395 2.45 10.60 20.63
C THR A 395 2.52 9.74 19.40
N LEU A 396 3.35 8.70 19.45
CA LEU A 396 3.41 7.69 18.40
C LEU A 396 2.26 6.69 18.55
N ASN A 397 1.51 6.47 17.49
CA ASN A 397 0.47 5.44 17.46
C ASN A 397 1.03 4.10 16.97
N GLY A 398 0.83 3.06 17.77
CA GLY A 398 1.33 1.71 17.53
C GLY A 398 2.64 1.39 18.26
N ASP A 399 3.14 0.17 18.07
CA ASP A 399 4.34 -0.31 18.74
C ASP A 399 5.62 0.34 18.17
N PRO A 400 6.54 0.86 19.02
CA PRO A 400 7.77 1.48 18.54
C PRO A 400 8.78 0.49 17.96
N SER A 401 8.68 -0.79 18.33
CA SER A 401 9.64 -1.85 17.96
C SER A 401 9.10 -2.79 16.87
N ALA A 402 7.84 -3.21 16.99
CA ALA A 402 7.17 -4.12 16.07
C ALA A 402 6.41 -3.34 15.00
N ARG A 403 7.12 -2.56 14.18
CA ARG A 403 6.52 -1.66 13.20
C ARG A 403 7.32 -1.55 11.91
N TYR A 404 6.61 -1.46 10.79
CA TYR A 404 7.21 -1.15 9.50
C TYR A 404 7.65 0.33 9.45
N PRO A 405 8.95 0.63 9.25
CA PRO A 405 9.47 1.99 9.34
C PRO A 405 8.85 2.97 8.34
N GLY A 406 8.41 2.50 7.17
CA GLY A 406 7.83 3.40 6.16
C GLY A 406 6.42 3.90 6.48
N CYS A 407 5.83 3.52 7.63
CA CYS A 407 4.55 4.02 8.10
C CYS A 407 4.73 4.62 9.50
N VAL A 408 4.69 5.95 9.59
CA VAL A 408 4.79 6.70 10.84
C VAL A 408 3.45 7.36 11.11
N ASN A 409 2.83 7.07 12.25
CA ASN A 409 1.55 7.65 12.65
C ASN A 409 1.74 8.37 13.98
N ILE A 410 1.47 9.67 14.00
CA ILE A 410 1.67 10.54 15.17
C ILE A 410 0.43 11.38 15.42
N SER A 411 0.00 11.41 16.68
CA SER A 411 -1.02 12.34 17.19
C SER A 411 -0.39 13.64 17.66
N PHE A 412 -1.00 14.76 17.30
CA PHE A 412 -0.60 16.10 17.73
C PHE A 412 -1.70 16.68 18.63
N ALA A 413 -1.53 16.57 19.95
CA ALA A 413 -2.57 17.06 20.86
C ALA A 413 -2.79 18.58 20.69
N TYR A 414 -4.02 18.99 20.97
CA TYR A 414 -4.51 20.39 20.94
C TYR A 414 -4.53 21.04 19.55
N VAL A 415 -4.46 20.22 18.49
CA VAL A 415 -4.59 20.64 17.10
C VAL A 415 -5.70 19.84 16.44
N GLU A 416 -6.59 20.52 15.72
CA GLU A 416 -7.60 19.85 14.88
C GLU A 416 -6.93 19.31 13.60
N GLY A 417 -7.10 18.01 13.31
CA GLY A 417 -6.38 17.37 12.21
C GLY A 417 -6.78 17.84 10.82
N GLU A 418 -8.03 18.24 10.59
CA GLU A 418 -8.45 18.82 9.31
C GLU A 418 -7.76 20.16 9.05
N SER A 419 -7.74 21.03 10.06
CA SER A 419 -7.00 22.29 10.03
C SER A 419 -5.50 22.06 9.80
N LEU A 420 -4.91 21.03 10.39
CA LEU A 420 -3.51 20.65 10.15
C LEU A 420 -3.26 20.16 8.72
N LEU A 421 -4.12 19.29 8.18
CA LEU A 421 -4.01 18.83 6.78
C LEU A 421 -4.20 20.00 5.80
N MET A 422 -5.11 20.93 6.09
CA MET A 422 -5.30 22.14 5.30
C MET A 422 -4.10 23.10 5.36
N ALA A 423 -3.39 23.14 6.49
CA ALA A 423 -2.17 23.94 6.65
C ALA A 423 -0.95 23.30 5.96
N LEU A 424 -0.97 21.98 5.74
CA LEU A 424 0.11 21.20 5.11
C LEU A 424 -0.19 20.85 3.63
N LYS A 425 -0.87 21.72 2.88
CA LYS A 425 -1.26 21.47 1.47
C LYS A 425 -0.10 21.20 0.51
N ASP A 426 1.09 21.64 0.88
CA ASP A 426 2.36 21.40 0.19
C ASP A 426 2.93 19.98 0.44
N ILE A 427 2.29 19.19 1.32
CA ILE A 427 2.66 17.82 1.65
C ILE A 427 1.41 16.92 1.56
N ALA A 428 1.43 15.96 0.65
CA ALA A 428 0.36 14.97 0.53
C ALA A 428 0.47 13.94 1.67
N LEU A 429 -0.49 13.98 2.60
CA LEU A 429 -0.58 13.18 3.81
C LEU A 429 -1.99 12.58 3.98
N SER A 430 -2.19 11.77 5.01
CA SER A 430 -3.50 11.22 5.36
C SER A 430 -3.72 11.22 6.88
N SER A 431 -4.93 11.55 7.34
CA SER A 431 -5.34 11.54 8.77
C SER A 431 -5.84 10.17 9.28
N GLY A 432 -5.49 9.07 8.60
CA GLY A 432 -5.86 7.71 9.04
C GLY A 432 -7.23 7.23 8.54
N SER A 433 -8.19 8.09 8.24
CA SER A 433 -9.49 7.74 7.60
C SER A 433 -9.39 7.36 6.12
N ALA A 434 -8.18 7.04 5.64
CA ALA A 434 -7.69 7.07 4.25
C ALA A 434 -8.48 6.27 3.19
N CYS A 435 -9.56 5.58 3.54
CA CYS A 435 -10.38 4.81 2.62
C CYS A 435 -11.88 5.15 2.66
N THR A 436 -12.31 6.09 3.50
CA THR A 436 -13.70 6.59 3.52
C THR A 436 -13.72 8.03 3.06
N SER A 437 -13.82 8.25 1.75
CA SER A 437 -13.89 9.58 1.13
C SER A 437 -15.19 10.36 1.45
N ALA A 438 -15.99 9.93 2.43
CA ALA A 438 -17.36 10.39 2.62
C ALA A 438 -17.82 10.55 4.07
N SER A 439 -17.07 10.09 5.09
CA SER A 439 -17.51 10.17 6.50
C SER A 439 -16.45 10.80 7.38
N LEU A 440 -16.85 11.81 8.15
CA LEU A 440 -16.04 12.55 9.12
C LEU A 440 -15.69 11.72 10.39
N GLU A 441 -15.82 10.40 10.34
CA GLU A 441 -15.64 9.56 11.53
C GLU A 441 -14.15 9.39 11.88
N PRO A 442 -13.80 9.39 13.18
CA PRO A 442 -12.44 9.12 13.62
C PRO A 442 -12.01 7.70 13.24
N SER A 443 -10.69 7.52 13.05
CA SER A 443 -10.10 6.23 12.70
C SER A 443 -10.58 5.14 13.67
N TYR A 444 -11.23 4.12 13.12
CA TYR A 444 -11.65 2.95 13.89
C TYR A 444 -10.44 2.14 14.39
N VAL A 445 -9.28 2.26 13.73
CA VAL A 445 -8.03 1.65 14.20
C VAL A 445 -7.57 2.36 15.46
N LEU A 446 -7.46 3.69 15.45
CA LEU A 446 -7.02 4.45 16.63
C LEU A 446 -8.00 4.31 17.81
N ARG A 447 -9.32 4.28 17.54
CA ARG A 447 -10.31 3.95 18.58
C ARG A 447 -10.11 2.55 19.17
N ALA A 448 -9.76 1.55 18.35
CA ALA A 448 -9.46 0.20 18.83
C ALA A 448 -8.19 0.13 19.69
N LEU A 449 -7.26 1.08 19.54
CA LEU A 449 -6.09 1.24 20.43
C LEU A 449 -6.47 1.91 21.77
N GLY A 450 -7.68 2.45 21.89
CA GLY A 450 -8.15 3.21 23.05
C GLY A 450 -7.82 4.71 23.00
N SER A 451 -7.45 5.24 21.83
CA SER A 451 -7.28 6.69 21.64
C SER A 451 -8.64 7.40 21.78
N SER A 452 -8.65 8.59 22.40
CA SER A 452 -9.83 9.45 22.41
C SER A 452 -10.17 9.93 21.00
N ASP A 453 -11.42 10.35 20.78
CA ASP A 453 -11.84 10.85 19.47
C ASP A 453 -11.02 12.10 19.07
N GLU A 454 -10.69 12.99 20.02
CA GLU A 454 -9.84 14.17 19.73
C GLU A 454 -8.42 13.75 19.32
N SER A 455 -7.84 12.76 20.00
CA SER A 455 -6.53 12.21 19.65
C SER A 455 -6.55 11.53 18.28
N ALA A 456 -7.61 10.78 17.97
CA ALA A 456 -7.78 10.12 16.68
C ALA A 456 -7.93 11.14 15.54
N HIS A 457 -8.67 12.24 15.77
CA HIS A 457 -8.83 13.32 14.78
C HIS A 457 -7.55 14.11 14.55
N SER A 458 -6.69 14.24 15.57
CA SER A 458 -5.42 14.96 15.50
C SER A 458 -4.23 14.11 15.06
N SER A 459 -4.49 12.91 14.51
CA SER A 459 -3.47 11.96 14.07
C SER A 459 -3.17 12.06 12.58
N ILE A 460 -1.89 12.04 12.23
CA ILE A 460 -1.41 12.09 10.85
C ILE A 460 -0.52 10.88 10.56
N ARG A 461 -0.79 10.23 9.43
CA ARG A 461 0.03 9.17 8.87
C ARG A 461 0.96 9.73 7.79
N PHE A 462 2.26 9.51 8.00
CA PHE A 462 3.33 9.79 7.07
C PHE A 462 3.83 8.49 6.45
N GLY A 463 3.76 8.43 5.12
CA GLY A 463 4.13 7.27 4.32
C GLY A 463 5.41 7.48 3.52
N ILE A 464 6.50 6.85 3.98
CA ILE A 464 7.83 6.95 3.37
C ILE A 464 8.03 5.78 2.41
N GLY A 465 8.62 6.07 1.24
CA GLY A 465 8.86 5.08 0.19
C GLY A 465 10.21 5.22 -0.51
N ARG A 466 10.38 4.49 -1.62
CA ARG A 466 11.61 4.35 -2.41
C ARG A 466 12.15 5.67 -2.95
N PHE A 467 11.25 6.60 -3.26
CA PHE A 467 11.62 7.87 -3.88
C PHE A 467 11.66 9.05 -2.88
N THR A 468 11.26 8.84 -1.62
CA THR A 468 11.35 9.87 -0.59
C THR A 468 12.81 10.20 -0.29
N THR A 469 13.14 11.47 -0.15
CA THR A 469 14.51 11.99 0.05
C THR A 469 14.72 12.57 1.44
N GLU A 470 15.97 12.73 1.87
CA GLU A 470 16.31 13.39 3.14
C GLU A 470 15.86 14.85 3.16
N GLN A 471 15.99 15.55 2.02
CA GLN A 471 15.58 16.94 1.87
C GLN A 471 14.06 17.12 2.05
N GLU A 472 13.26 16.18 1.52
CA GLU A 472 11.82 16.17 1.74
C GLU A 472 11.47 15.96 3.22
N ILE A 473 12.17 15.05 3.91
CA ILE A 473 11.97 14.85 5.36
C ILE A 473 12.30 16.12 6.16
N ASP A 474 13.39 16.79 5.82
CA ASP A 474 13.80 18.04 6.49
C ASP A 474 12.80 19.17 6.27
N TYR A 475 12.29 19.29 5.05
CA TYR A 475 11.23 20.24 4.74
C TYR A 475 9.97 19.94 5.56
N VAL A 476 9.54 18.68 5.57
CA VAL A 476 8.32 18.23 6.28
C VAL A 476 8.44 18.49 7.78
N LEU A 477 9.59 18.20 8.40
CA LEU A 477 9.82 18.48 9.81
C LEU A 477 9.66 19.96 10.15
N ASN A 478 10.26 20.84 9.34
CA ASN A 478 10.16 22.28 9.54
C ASN A 478 8.72 22.79 9.33
N ALA A 479 8.07 22.34 8.26
CA ALA A 479 6.70 22.71 7.94
C ALA A 479 5.73 22.27 9.05
N VAL A 480 5.77 21.00 9.45
CA VAL A 480 4.90 20.46 10.50
C VAL A 480 5.12 21.21 11.80
N LYS A 481 6.37 21.45 12.22
CA LYS A 481 6.66 22.22 13.43
C LYS A 481 6.06 23.61 13.39
N GLN A 482 6.27 24.35 12.30
CA GLN A 482 5.71 25.70 12.14
C GLN A 482 4.18 25.71 12.17
N ARG A 483 3.53 24.77 11.47
CA ARG A 483 2.06 24.72 11.39
C ARG A 483 1.41 24.26 12.68
N VAL A 484 1.99 23.27 13.36
CA VAL A 484 1.50 22.81 14.66
C VAL A 484 1.63 23.93 15.71
N THR A 485 2.76 24.63 15.77
CA THR A 485 2.92 25.79 16.67
C THR A 485 1.88 26.87 16.38
N PHE A 486 1.71 27.25 15.12
CA PHE A 486 0.73 28.26 14.72
C PHE A 486 -0.71 27.86 15.07
N LEU A 487 -1.11 26.60 14.82
CA LEU A 487 -2.45 26.13 15.15
C LEU A 487 -2.69 26.03 16.66
N ARG A 488 -1.64 25.73 17.44
CA ARG A 488 -1.72 25.74 18.91
C ARG A 488 -1.91 27.14 19.47
N GLU A 489 -1.27 28.16 18.90
CA GLU A 489 -1.47 29.56 19.31
C GLU A 489 -2.92 30.04 19.10
N LEU A 490 -3.68 29.39 18.22
CA LEU A 490 -5.08 29.68 17.93
C LEU A 490 -6.05 28.78 18.71
N SER A 491 -5.54 27.78 19.44
CA SER A 491 -6.34 26.74 20.08
C SER A 491 -6.68 27.13 21.53
N PRO A 492 -7.97 27.32 21.89
CA PRO A 492 -8.35 27.60 23.28
C PRO A 492 -7.96 26.48 24.25
N LEU A 493 -7.93 25.23 23.76
CA LEU A 493 -7.49 24.07 24.54
C LEU A 493 -6.00 24.16 24.90
N TRP A 494 -5.19 24.76 24.02
CA TRP A 494 -3.76 24.95 24.28
C TRP A 494 -3.51 26.04 25.33
N GLU A 495 -4.26 27.13 25.27
CA GLU A 495 -4.19 28.22 26.26
C GLU A 495 -4.47 27.70 27.68
N LEU A 496 -5.55 26.93 27.85
CA LEU A 496 -5.90 26.31 29.14
C LEU A 496 -4.81 25.36 29.68
N VAL A 497 -4.16 24.60 28.81
CA VAL A 497 -3.06 23.69 29.20
C VAL A 497 -1.82 24.49 29.60
N GLN A 498 -1.51 25.58 28.92
CA GLN A 498 -0.42 26.49 29.30
C GLN A 498 -0.68 27.19 30.65
N GLU A 499 -1.95 27.44 30.98
CA GLU A 499 -2.38 27.93 32.29
C GLU A 499 -2.40 26.85 33.38
N GLY A 500 -2.13 25.58 33.04
CA GLY A 500 -2.06 24.46 33.98
C GLY A 500 -3.41 23.81 34.32
N VAL A 501 -4.45 24.06 33.52
CA VAL A 501 -5.78 23.47 33.71
C VAL A 501 -5.82 22.03 33.18
N ASP A 502 -6.30 21.10 34.00
CA ASP A 502 -6.55 19.71 33.56
C ASP A 502 -7.87 19.65 32.77
N LEU A 503 -7.78 19.41 31.47
CA LEU A 503 -8.94 19.35 30.57
C LEU A 503 -9.95 18.25 30.95
N ASN A 504 -9.53 17.21 31.69
CA ASN A 504 -10.43 16.17 32.18
C ASN A 504 -11.34 16.64 33.31
N THR A 505 -11.05 17.81 33.90
CA THR A 505 -11.86 18.41 34.98
C THR A 505 -12.91 19.39 34.48
N ILE A 506 -12.92 19.67 33.16
CA ILE A 506 -13.88 20.58 32.53
C ILE A 506 -15.12 19.79 32.11
N GLU A 507 -16.30 20.20 32.59
CA GLU A 507 -17.58 19.66 32.10
C GLU A 507 -17.91 20.26 30.73
N TRP A 508 -17.65 19.50 29.67
CA TRP A 508 -18.00 19.88 28.31
C TRP A 508 -19.50 19.65 28.05
N SER A 509 -20.18 20.61 27.41
CA SER A 509 -21.55 20.41 26.94
C SER A 509 -21.55 19.40 25.79
N GLN A 510 -22.15 18.22 26.01
CA GLN A 510 -22.33 17.20 24.97
C GLN A 510 -23.22 17.77 23.85
N HIS A 511 -22.74 17.69 22.60
CA HIS A 511 -23.51 17.96 21.39
C HIS A 511 -23.85 16.67 20.65
#